data_AF-A0A767RTE7-F1
#
_entry.id   AF-A0A767RTE7-F1
#
_cell.length_a   1.000
_cell.length_b   1.000
_cell.length_c   1.000
_cell.angle_alpha   90.00
_cell.angle_beta   90.00
_cell.angle_gamma   90.00
#
_symmetry.space_group_name_H-M   'P 1'
#
loop_
_entity.id
_entity.type
_entity.pdbx_description
1 polymer ?
#
loop_
_entity_poly.entity_id
_entity_poly.type
_entity_poly.pdbx_seq_one_letter_code
_entity_poly.pdbx_strand_id
1 'polypeptide(L)' 'QLPVEQVAQLVAEYTHRPLARFLGQPVVNIVELNLALDALQGHRAK' A
#
# COMPACT_ATOMS: atom_id res chain seq x y z
N GLN A 1 -12.71 5.48 9.61
CA GLN A 1 -11.23 5.54 9.52
C GLN A 1 -10.70 4.11 9.55
N LEU A 2 -9.71 3.77 8.71
CA LEU A 2 -9.11 2.42 8.67
C LEU A 2 -8.17 2.22 9.88
N PRO A 3 -8.10 1.01 10.46
CA PRO A 3 -7.08 0.67 11.46
C PRO A 3 -5.67 0.89 10.90
N VAL A 4 -4.76 1.40 11.72
CA VAL A 4 -3.38 1.72 11.30
C VAL A 4 -2.65 0.46 10.82
N GLU A 5 -2.91 -0.68 11.46
CA GLU A 5 -2.32 -1.97 11.12
C GLU A 5 -2.74 -2.41 9.72
N GLN A 6 -4.00 -2.13 9.34
CA GLN A 6 -4.52 -2.46 8.02
C GLN A 6 -3.89 -1.57 6.94
N VAL A 7 -3.72 -0.28 7.22
CA VAL A 7 -3.01 0.63 6.30
C VAL A 7 -1.54 0.23 6.17
N ALA A 8 -0.88 -0.16 7.26
CA ALA A 8 0.51 -0.60 7.24
C ALA A 8 0.73 -1.87 6.41
N GLN A 9 -0.21 -2.82 6.48
CA GLN A 9 -0.20 -4.02 5.64
C GLN A 9 -0.30 -3.67 4.15
N LEU A 10 -1.24 -2.79 3.80
CA LEU A 10 -1.44 -2.37 2.41
C LEU A 10 -0.22 -1.61 1.87
N VAL A 11 0.37 -0.71 2.67
CA VAL A 11 1.62 -0.03 2.30
C VAL A 11 2.73 -1.04 2.05
N ALA A 12 2.89 -2.06 2.90
CA ALA A 12 3.92 -3.07 2.74
C ALA A 12 3.74 -3.91 1.46
N GLU A 13 2.49 -4.25 1.12
CA GLU A 13 2.14 -5.00 -0.10
C GLU A 13 2.47 -4.22 -1.38
N TYR A 14 2.16 -2.92 -1.40
CA TYR A 14 2.43 -2.03 -2.54
C TYR A 14 3.81 -1.35 -2.47
N THR A 15 4.70 -1.78 -1.57
CA THR A 15 6.09 -1.33 -1.52
C THR A 15 6.96 -2.20 -2.43
N HIS A 16 7.46 -1.63 -3.51
CA HIS A 16 8.50 -2.25 -4.31
C HIS A 16 9.86 -2.13 -3.62
N ARG A 17 10.55 -3.26 -3.44
CA ARG A 17 11.88 -3.32 -2.83
C ARG A 17 12.93 -3.68 -3.88
N PRO A 18 14.01 -2.89 -4.02
CA PRO A 18 15.10 -3.24 -4.92
C PRO A 18 15.83 -4.50 -4.43
N LEU A 19 16.36 -5.28 -5.37
CA LEU A 19 17.08 -6.54 -5.09
C LEU A 19 18.31 -6.33 -4.20
N ALA A 20 18.96 -5.18 -4.32
CA ALA A 20 20.09 -4.78 -3.49
C ALA A 20 19.97 -3.31 -3.09
N ARG A 21 20.46 -2.97 -1.89
CA ARG A 21 20.32 -1.62 -1.32
C ARG A 21 21.02 -0.52 -2.13
N PHE A 22 22.04 -0.85 -2.89
CA PHE A 22 22.75 0.11 -3.75
C PHE A 22 22.01 0.41 -5.06
N LEU A 23 20.99 -0.38 -5.42
CA LEU A 23 20.15 -0.16 -6.60
C LEU A 23 19.04 0.86 -6.34
N GLY A 24 18.79 1.24 -5.09
CA GLY A 24 17.80 2.25 -4.73
C GLY A 24 17.20 2.06 -3.35
N GLN A 25 16.14 2.82 -3.09
CA GLN A 25 15.36 2.76 -1.85
C GLN A 25 14.01 2.07 -2.10
N PRO A 26 13.38 1.49 -1.06
CA PRO A 26 12.00 1.02 -1.16
C PRO A 26 11.08 2.18 -1.57
N VAL A 27 10.18 1.93 -2.52
CA VAL A 27 9.22 2.92 -3.02
C VAL A 27 7.82 2.33 -3.02
N VAL A 28 6.82 3.18 -2.84
CA VAL A 28 5.40 2.79 -2.83
C VAL A 28 4.72 3.36 -4.06
N ASN A 29 3.96 2.54 -4.78
CA ASN A 29 3.09 3.04 -5.83
C ASN A 29 1.79 3.60 -5.20
N ILE A 30 1.72 4.93 -5.06
CA ILE A 30 0.58 5.60 -4.43
C ILE A 30 -0.71 5.45 -5.25
N VAL A 31 -0.63 5.35 -6.58
CA VAL A 31 -1.84 5.21 -7.42
C VAL A 31 -2.49 3.85 -7.17
N GLU A 32 -1.72 2.78 -7.24
CA GLU A 32 -2.23 1.42 -6.98
C GLU A 32 -2.71 1.27 -5.53
N LEU A 33 -1.95 1.82 -4.57
CA LEU A 33 -2.34 1.83 -3.16
C LEU A 33 -3.69 2.54 -2.96
N ASN A 34 -3.89 3.70 -3.57
CA ASN A 34 -5.14 4.46 -3.45
C ASN A 34 -6.32 3.71 -4.07
N LEU A 35 -6.14 3.09 -5.24
CA LEU A 35 -7.19 2.26 -5.85
C LEU A 35 -7.59 1.09 -4.94
N ALA A 36 -6.61 0.44 -4.29
CA ALA A 36 -6.87 -0.63 -3.33
C ALA A 36 -7.58 -0.11 -2.06
N LEU A 37 -7.19 1.06 -1.55
CA LEU A 37 -7.85 1.72 -0.43
C LEU A 37 -9.31 2.06 -0.75
N ASP A 38 -9.58 2.61 -1.93
CA ASP A 38 -10.92 2.95 -2.39
C ASP A 38 -11.81 1.70 -2.49
N ALA A 39 -11.29 0.60 -3.06
CA ALA A 39 -12.00 -0.67 -3.13
C ALA A 39 -12.33 -1.21 -1.73
N LEU A 40 -11.37 -1.17 -0.79
CA LEU A 40 -11.56 -1.63 0.58
C LEU A 40 -12.60 -0.80 1.35
N GLN A 41 -12.58 0.52 1.19
CA GLN A 41 -13.56 1.42 1.81
C GLN A 41 -14.95 1.26 1.18
N GLY A 42 -15.02 1.13 -0.15
CA GLY A 42 -16.26 0.86 -0.88
C GLY A 42 -16.89 -0.49 -0.54
N HIS A 43 -16.09 -1.53 -0.32
CA HIS A 43 -16.57 -2.83 0.15
C HIS A 43 -17.21 -2.77 1.54
N ARG A 44 -16.70 -1.89 2.41
CA ARG A 44 -17.21 -1.75 3.78
C ARG A 44 -18.45 -0.85 3.89
N ALA A 45 -18.78 -0.10 2.83
CA ALA A 45 -19.94 0.77 2.75
C ALA A 45 -21.21 0.08 2.19
N LYS A 46 -21.11 -1.21 1.83
CA LYS A 46 -22.25 -2.10 1.53
C LYS A 46 -22.60 -2.94 2.74
#